data_AF-A0A8J5K0J7-F1
#
_entry.id   AF-A0A8J5K0J7-F1
#
_cell.length_a   1.000
_cell.length_b   1.000
_cell.length_c   1.000
_cell.angle_alpha   90.00
_cell.angle_beta   90.00
_cell.angle_gamma   90.00
#
_symmetry.space_group_name_H-M   'P 1'
#
loop_
_entity.id
_entity.type
_entity.pdbx_description
1 polymer ?
#
loop_
_entity_poly.entity_id
_entity_poly.type
_entity_poly.pdbx_seq_one_letter_code
_entity_poly.pdbx_strand_id
1 'polypeptide(L)'
;MSEVEFGSGVDVGSGDGGRQLSVMTLPGQEMNIVRYTLSPDHPHLLPFTITASSHSLTPSDSELRLKLTSNTGMGTVAPQVTFRTVAPATTAAVMSRTSGPRDQAVHFSPDNKAITWTISQFPGGSYAQAFIRLVDSGGNAVVESGELEFEVSRWVCSGVRVESVKLTPSVNNLNKWVRYLTTSDSVSLRLT
;
A
#
# COMPACT_ATOMS: atom_id res chain seq x y z
N MET A 1 -15.44 -4.32 -10.84
CA MET A 1 -14.47 -5.31 -11.36
C MET A 1 -14.44 -5.15 -12.86
N SER A 2 -13.27 -5.18 -13.48
CA SER A 2 -13.12 -5.14 -14.94
C SER A 2 -13.06 -6.54 -15.53
N GLU A 3 -12.39 -7.46 -14.85
CA GLU A 3 -12.18 -8.84 -15.31
C GLU A 3 -12.22 -9.79 -14.12
N VAL A 4 -12.81 -10.98 -14.31
CA VAL A 4 -12.93 -12.02 -13.29
C VAL A 4 -12.67 -13.37 -13.95
N GLU A 5 -11.73 -14.13 -13.40
CA GLU A 5 -11.38 -15.48 -13.80
C GLU A 5 -11.67 -16.43 -12.64
N PHE A 6 -12.33 -17.55 -12.92
CA PHE A 6 -12.62 -18.58 -11.94
C PHE A 6 -11.64 -19.74 -12.06
N GLY A 7 -11.28 -20.32 -10.92
CA GLY A 7 -10.43 -21.51 -10.89
C GLY A 7 -11.09 -22.73 -11.52
N SER A 8 -10.28 -23.71 -11.88
CA SER A 8 -10.78 -25.00 -12.39
C SER A 8 -11.68 -25.68 -11.36
N GLY A 9 -12.84 -26.18 -11.80
CA GLY A 9 -13.80 -26.87 -10.95
C GLY A 9 -14.63 -25.96 -10.03
N VAL A 10 -14.55 -24.64 -10.22
CA VAL A 10 -15.41 -23.67 -9.53
C VAL A 10 -16.74 -23.56 -10.29
N ASP A 11 -17.83 -23.80 -9.57
CA ASP A 11 -19.20 -23.59 -10.05
C ASP A 11 -19.73 -22.24 -9.55
N VAL A 12 -20.27 -21.44 -10.47
CA VAL A 12 -20.78 -20.10 -10.21
C VAL A 12 -22.29 -20.17 -10.07
N GLY A 13 -22.78 -19.98 -8.85
CA GLY A 13 -24.19 -20.09 -8.52
C GLY A 13 -25.05 -19.08 -9.30
N SER A 14 -26.03 -19.58 -10.04
CA SER A 14 -26.95 -18.79 -10.87
C SER A 14 -28.04 -18.05 -10.07
N GLY A 15 -28.28 -18.42 -8.81
CA GLY A 15 -29.42 -17.94 -8.01
C GLY A 15 -29.22 -16.63 -7.22
N ASP A 16 -27.99 -16.15 -7.02
CA ASP A 16 -27.69 -14.96 -6.21
C ASP A 16 -26.89 -13.90 -7.00
N GLY A 17 -27.24 -13.74 -8.28
CA GLY A 17 -26.52 -12.83 -9.18
C GLY A 17 -25.03 -13.15 -9.35
N GLY A 18 -24.65 -14.43 -9.19
CA GLY A 18 -23.26 -14.89 -9.33
C GLY A 18 -22.37 -14.65 -8.10
N ARG A 19 -22.93 -14.29 -6.94
CA ARG A 19 -22.16 -14.00 -5.70
C ARG A 19 -21.80 -15.23 -4.88
N GLN A 20 -22.31 -16.40 -5.24
CA GLN A 20 -22.01 -17.66 -4.59
C GLN A 20 -21.11 -18.51 -5.49
N LEU A 21 -19.99 -18.99 -4.93
CA LEU A 21 -19.06 -19.89 -5.59
C LEU A 21 -19.03 -21.22 -4.83
N SER A 22 -19.05 -22.33 -5.56
CA SER A 22 -18.94 -23.68 -5.01
C SER A 22 -17.75 -24.39 -5.64
N VAL A 23 -17.03 -25.18 -4.86
CA VAL A 23 -15.88 -25.95 -5.33
C VAL A 23 -15.77 -27.24 -4.51
N MET A 24 -15.38 -28.33 -5.16
CA MET A 24 -15.02 -29.57 -4.48
C MET A 24 -13.50 -29.57 -4.23
N THR A 25 -13.10 -29.86 -3.00
CA THR A 25 -11.69 -29.87 -2.59
C THR A 25 -11.38 -31.11 -1.75
N LEU A 26 -10.12 -31.54 -1.77
CA LEU A 26 -9.61 -32.63 -0.94
C LEU A 26 -8.87 -32.07 0.28
N PRO A 27 -8.81 -32.80 1.41
CA PRO A 27 -8.01 -32.39 2.57
C PRO A 27 -6.56 -32.09 2.19
N GLY A 28 -6.08 -30.90 2.58
CA GLY A 28 -4.71 -30.44 2.30
C GLY A 28 -4.51 -29.84 0.90
N GLN A 29 -5.53 -29.78 0.05
CA GLN A 29 -5.42 -29.18 -1.28
C GLN A 29 -5.56 -27.65 -1.21
N GLU A 30 -4.59 -26.94 -1.77
CA GLU A 30 -4.71 -25.50 -2.04
C GLU A 30 -5.34 -25.27 -3.42
N MET A 31 -6.25 -24.30 -3.51
CA MET A 31 -6.96 -23.98 -4.74
C MET A 31 -7.12 -22.46 -4.89
N ASN A 32 -6.87 -21.95 -6.09
CA ASN A 32 -7.30 -20.60 -6.46
C ASN A 32 -8.78 -20.66 -6.86
N ILE A 33 -9.64 -19.96 -6.11
CA ILE A 33 -11.09 -19.93 -6.39
C ILE A 33 -11.41 -18.86 -7.42
N VAL A 34 -10.87 -17.66 -7.24
CA VAL A 34 -11.14 -16.51 -8.10
C VAL A 34 -9.91 -15.63 -8.20
N ARG A 35 -9.67 -15.09 -9.38
CA ARG A 35 -8.78 -13.97 -9.66
C ARG A 35 -9.61 -12.87 -10.29
N TYR A 36 -9.37 -11.62 -9.88
CA TYR A 36 -10.10 -10.49 -10.44
C TYR A 36 -9.23 -9.26 -10.53
N THR A 37 -9.57 -8.37 -11.46
CA THR A 37 -8.98 -7.05 -11.61
C THR A 37 -10.03 -5.98 -11.41
N LEU A 38 -9.60 -4.82 -10.91
CA LEU A 38 -10.44 -3.64 -10.77
C LEU A 38 -10.26 -2.75 -11.99
N SER A 39 -11.38 -2.14 -12.41
CA SER A 39 -11.34 -1.12 -13.45
C SER A 39 -10.48 0.06 -12.97
N PRO A 40 -9.74 0.75 -13.87
CA PRO A 40 -9.06 2.01 -13.55
C PRO A 40 -9.98 3.04 -12.88
N ASP A 41 -11.25 3.10 -13.32
CA ASP A 41 -12.26 4.04 -12.82
C ASP A 41 -12.92 3.60 -11.50
N HIS A 42 -12.55 2.41 -10.99
CA HIS A 42 -13.04 1.97 -9.69
C HIS A 42 -12.54 2.95 -8.61
N PRO A 43 -13.37 3.36 -7.64
CA PRO A 43 -12.92 4.18 -6.52
C PRO A 43 -11.97 3.34 -5.64
N HIS A 44 -10.68 3.35 -6.00
CA HIS A 44 -9.66 2.57 -5.30
C HIS A 44 -9.55 3.07 -3.87
N LEU A 45 -9.81 2.20 -2.91
CA LEU A 45 -9.57 2.47 -1.49
C LEU A 45 -8.10 2.22 -1.18
N LEU A 46 -7.22 3.04 -1.74
CA LEU A 46 -5.79 2.97 -1.45
C LEU A 46 -5.59 3.14 0.06
N PRO A 47 -4.84 2.23 0.71
CA PRO A 47 -4.69 2.26 2.16
C PRO A 47 -3.91 3.49 2.64
N PHE A 48 -3.16 4.14 1.75
CA PHE A 48 -2.36 5.31 2.04
C PHE A 48 -2.50 6.37 0.95
N THR A 49 -2.44 7.62 1.37
CA THR A 49 -2.32 8.78 0.49
C THR A 49 -1.07 9.56 0.86
N ILE A 50 -0.21 9.83 -0.11
CA ILE A 50 0.93 10.72 0.08
C ILE A 50 0.64 12.08 -0.53
N THR A 51 1.09 13.13 0.14
CA THR A 51 1.17 14.49 -0.40
C THR A 51 2.59 14.98 -0.23
N ALA A 52 3.07 15.74 -1.21
CA ALA A 52 4.42 16.25 -1.24
C ALA A 52 4.42 17.75 -1.57
N SER A 53 5.44 18.46 -1.09
CA SER A 53 5.72 19.83 -1.51
C SER A 53 7.22 20.09 -1.41
N SER A 54 7.76 20.85 -2.36
CA SER A 54 9.16 21.26 -2.39
C SER A 54 9.25 22.77 -2.16
N HIS A 55 10.17 23.20 -1.29
CA HIS A 55 10.37 24.61 -0.95
C HIS A 55 11.85 24.96 -0.96
N SER A 56 12.22 26.17 -1.39
CA SER A 56 13.58 26.68 -1.24
C SER A 56 13.85 26.97 0.25
N LEU A 57 14.94 26.43 0.79
CA LEU A 57 15.45 26.81 2.11
C LEU A 57 16.52 27.87 2.00
N THR A 58 17.43 27.69 1.04
CA THR A 58 18.49 28.60 0.67
C THR A 58 18.61 28.60 -0.86
N PRO A 59 19.45 29.46 -1.46
CA PRO A 59 19.74 29.36 -2.89
C PRO A 59 20.33 28.00 -3.32
N SER A 60 21.03 27.30 -2.42
CA SER A 60 21.68 26.01 -2.67
C SER A 60 20.83 24.80 -2.28
N ASP A 61 19.89 24.96 -1.34
CA ASP A 61 19.22 23.84 -0.69
C ASP A 61 17.70 23.95 -0.82
N SER A 62 17.06 22.80 -1.03
CA SER A 62 15.60 22.67 -1.01
C SER A 62 15.13 21.74 0.13
N GLU A 63 13.87 21.88 0.53
CA GLU A 63 13.19 20.98 1.48
C GLU A 63 12.06 20.25 0.77
N LEU A 64 12.15 18.92 0.71
CA LEU A 64 11.05 18.05 0.36
C LEU A 64 10.24 17.73 1.63
N ARG A 65 8.98 18.13 1.65
CA ARG A 65 8.03 17.79 2.72
C ARG A 65 7.08 16.71 2.23
N LEU A 66 7.07 15.58 2.92
CA LEU A 66 6.16 14.47 2.67
C LEU A 66 5.17 14.35 3.82
N LYS A 67 3.91 14.11 3.49
CA LYS A 67 2.88 13.71 4.45
C LYS A 67 2.17 12.47 3.92
N LEU A 68 2.32 11.36 4.64
CA LEU A 68 1.65 10.11 4.37
C LEU A 68 0.48 9.95 5.35
N THR A 69 -0.72 9.71 4.83
CA THR A 69 -1.94 9.54 5.63
C THR A 69 -2.45 8.11 5.44
N SER A 70 -2.79 7.42 6.53
CA SER A 70 -3.44 6.11 6.46
C SER A 70 -4.95 6.28 6.37
N ASN A 71 -5.52 5.76 5.28
CA ASN A 71 -6.96 5.72 5.04
C ASN A 71 -7.60 4.44 5.63
N THR A 72 -6.80 3.61 6.29
CA THR A 72 -7.28 2.37 6.90
C THR A 72 -7.97 2.65 8.24
N GLY A 73 -8.88 1.76 8.66
CA GLY A 73 -9.66 1.96 9.89
C GLY A 73 -8.81 1.92 11.17
N MET A 74 -9.28 2.57 12.24
CA MET A 74 -8.63 2.49 13.56
C MET A 74 -8.49 1.02 14.01
N GLY A 75 -7.32 0.64 14.54
CA GLY A 75 -7.02 -0.72 14.99
C GLY A 75 -6.37 -1.62 13.94
N THR A 76 -6.13 -1.14 12.71
CA THR A 76 -5.17 -1.76 11.78
C THR A 76 -3.76 -1.22 12.03
N VAL A 77 -2.76 -2.04 11.69
CA VAL A 77 -1.36 -1.65 11.69
C VAL A 77 -0.72 -2.22 10.44
N ALA A 78 -0.06 -1.37 9.65
CA ALA A 78 0.78 -1.80 8.55
C ALA A 78 2.20 -2.04 9.09
N PRO A 79 2.75 -3.27 8.99
CA PRO A 79 4.01 -3.60 9.62
C PRO A 79 5.17 -2.74 9.10
N GLN A 80 5.13 -2.40 7.81
CA GLN A 80 6.11 -1.55 7.16
C GLN A 80 5.47 -0.82 5.98
N VAL A 81 5.70 0.49 5.90
CA VAL A 81 5.39 1.30 4.72
C VAL A 81 6.66 2.04 4.30
N THR A 82 7.02 1.90 3.04
CA THR A 82 8.25 2.46 2.48
C THR A 82 7.88 3.36 1.30
N PHE A 83 8.31 4.61 1.36
CA PHE A 83 8.28 5.52 0.23
C PHE A 83 9.69 5.67 -0.35
N ARG A 84 9.83 5.56 -1.67
CA ARG A 84 11.11 5.71 -2.39
C ARG A 84 10.99 6.79 -3.45
N THR A 85 12.04 7.56 -3.61
CA THR A 85 12.14 8.57 -4.68
C THR A 85 13.60 8.82 -5.03
N VAL A 86 13.82 9.50 -6.15
CA VAL A 86 15.14 9.91 -6.62
C VAL A 86 15.31 11.41 -6.35
N ALA A 87 16.37 11.75 -5.63
CA ALA A 87 16.78 13.12 -5.39
C ALA A 87 17.31 13.77 -6.67
N PRO A 88 17.29 15.11 -6.76
CA PRO A 88 17.99 15.85 -7.81
C PRO A 88 19.46 15.42 -7.91
N ALA A 89 19.98 15.31 -9.13
CA ALA A 89 21.31 14.75 -9.39
C ALA A 89 22.45 15.48 -8.65
N THR A 90 22.29 16.77 -8.40
CA THR A 90 23.26 17.63 -7.69
C THR A 90 23.26 17.43 -6.18
N THR A 91 22.24 16.75 -5.62
CA THR A 91 22.11 16.56 -4.17
C THR A 91 23.34 15.86 -3.60
N ALA A 92 24.07 16.55 -2.72
CA ALA A 92 25.28 16.04 -2.09
C ALA A 92 24.96 15.19 -0.86
N ALA A 93 24.00 15.63 -0.05
CA ALA A 93 23.59 14.97 1.19
C ALA A 93 22.11 15.24 1.51
N VAL A 94 21.59 14.48 2.46
CA VAL A 94 20.22 14.66 2.98
C VAL A 94 20.26 14.79 4.49
N MET A 95 19.53 15.77 5.01
CA MET A 95 19.19 15.86 6.44
C MET A 95 17.68 15.70 6.59
N SER A 96 17.22 14.97 7.61
CA SER A 96 15.79 14.73 7.78
C SER A 96 15.34 14.91 9.23
N ARG A 97 14.07 15.29 9.37
CA ARG A 97 13.30 15.20 10.62
C ARG A 97 11.95 14.57 10.31
N THR A 98 11.45 13.75 11.21
CA THR A 98 10.16 13.07 11.06
C THR A 98 9.20 13.46 12.18
N SER A 99 7.91 13.31 11.94
CA SER A 99 6.83 13.55 12.90
C SER A 99 5.73 12.51 12.72
N GLY A 100 5.00 12.19 13.79
CA GLY A 100 3.96 11.16 13.80
C GLY A 100 4.41 9.87 14.51
N PRO A 101 4.21 8.67 13.92
CA PRO A 101 4.61 7.40 14.52
C PRO A 101 6.09 7.37 14.95
N ARG A 102 6.39 6.61 15.99
CA ARG A 102 7.71 6.62 16.65
C ARG A 102 8.84 6.13 15.74
N ASP A 103 8.57 5.09 14.96
CA ASP A 103 9.61 4.36 14.25
C ASP A 103 9.61 4.75 12.77
N GLN A 104 10.28 5.86 12.48
CA GLN A 104 10.46 6.39 11.13
C GLN A 104 11.94 6.58 10.83
N ALA A 105 12.36 6.20 9.62
CA ALA A 105 13.74 6.35 9.17
C ALA A 105 13.79 6.91 7.75
N VAL A 106 14.68 7.86 7.50
CA VAL A 106 14.99 8.36 6.16
C VAL A 106 16.45 8.01 5.86
N HIS A 107 16.67 7.33 4.74
CA HIS A 107 17.99 6.96 4.25
C HIS A 107 18.23 7.58 2.88
N PHE A 108 19.47 8.02 2.64
CA PHE A 108 19.91 8.54 1.36
C PHE A 108 21.11 7.74 0.85
N SER A 109 21.02 7.25 -0.39
CA SER A 109 22.14 6.64 -1.11
C SER A 109 22.72 7.67 -2.09
N PRO A 110 23.92 8.22 -1.85
CA PRO A 110 24.51 9.22 -2.73
C PRO A 110 24.80 8.72 -4.14
N ASP A 111 25.16 7.44 -4.29
CA ASP A 111 25.53 6.82 -5.57
C ASP A 111 24.33 6.73 -6.51
N ASN A 112 23.17 6.33 -5.98
CA ASN A 112 21.94 6.16 -6.75
C ASN A 112 21.02 7.38 -6.66
N LYS A 113 21.41 8.41 -5.88
CA LYS A 113 20.58 9.54 -5.48
C LYS A 113 19.22 9.10 -4.91
N ALA A 114 19.13 7.92 -4.31
CA ALA A 114 17.87 7.36 -3.84
C ALA A 114 17.57 7.81 -2.40
N ILE A 115 16.35 8.31 -2.18
CA ILE A 115 15.80 8.60 -0.85
C ILE A 115 14.78 7.51 -0.52
N THR A 116 14.95 6.89 0.64
CA THR A 116 14.02 5.89 1.18
C THR A 116 13.50 6.39 2.52
N TRP A 117 12.19 6.52 2.66
CA TRP A 117 11.51 6.82 3.93
C TRP A 117 10.69 5.61 4.37
N THR A 118 11.06 5.01 5.49
CA THR A 118 10.38 3.83 6.06
C THR A 118 9.67 4.21 7.34
N ILE A 119 8.44 3.72 7.50
CA ILE A 119 7.62 3.83 8.71
C ILE A 119 7.29 2.41 9.15
N SER A 120 7.78 2.02 10.34
CA SER A 120 7.47 0.74 10.95
C SER A 120 6.18 0.85 11.76
N GLN A 121 5.37 -0.21 11.75
CA GLN A 121 4.12 -0.30 12.52
C GLN A 121 3.19 0.91 12.32
N PHE A 122 2.93 1.29 11.07
CA PHE A 122 2.14 2.48 10.74
C PHE A 122 0.65 2.28 11.11
N PRO A 123 0.10 3.02 12.09
CA PRO A 123 -1.27 2.81 12.56
C PRO A 123 -2.34 3.32 11.57
N GLY A 124 -3.46 2.61 11.49
CA GLY A 124 -4.64 3.04 10.74
C GLY A 124 -5.24 4.35 11.26
N GLY A 125 -5.73 5.18 10.35
CA GLY A 125 -6.31 6.50 10.64
C GLY A 125 -5.31 7.57 11.10
N SER A 126 -4.01 7.27 11.10
CA SER A 126 -2.96 8.19 11.52
C SER A 126 -2.27 8.86 10.31
N TYR A 127 -1.34 9.78 10.58
CA TYR A 127 -0.47 10.36 9.56
C TYR A 127 0.98 10.42 10.04
N ALA A 128 1.90 10.35 9.10
CA ALA A 128 3.33 10.50 9.29
C ALA A 128 3.86 11.61 8.38
N GLN A 129 4.89 12.32 8.82
CA GLN A 129 5.53 13.38 8.04
C GLN A 129 7.04 13.23 8.04
N ALA A 130 7.66 13.49 6.89
CA ALA A 130 9.10 13.63 6.74
C ALA A 130 9.41 15.00 6.13
N PHE A 131 10.35 15.71 6.75
CA PHE A 131 10.90 16.96 6.25
C PHE A 131 12.35 16.69 5.90
N ILE A 132 12.67 16.72 4.61
CA ILE A 132 13.92 16.23 4.05
C ILE A 132 14.61 17.40 3.37
N ARG A 133 15.67 17.93 3.99
CA ARG A 133 16.56 18.92 3.37
C ARG A 133 17.48 18.21 2.39
N LEU A 134 17.47 18.67 1.16
CA LEU A 134 18.33 18.25 0.07
C LEU A 134 19.47 19.28 -0.03
N VAL A 135 20.68 18.88 0.36
CA VAL A 135 21.87 19.76 0.39
C VAL A 135 22.45 19.84 -1.02
N ASP A 136 22.76 21.04 -1.49
CA ASP A 136 23.28 21.34 -2.83
C ASP A 136 22.39 20.87 -4.00
N SER A 137 21.11 20.64 -3.74
CA SER A 137 20.12 20.30 -4.78
C SER A 137 19.81 21.49 -5.71
N GLY A 138 20.03 22.71 -5.23
CA GLY A 138 19.53 23.96 -5.78
C GLY A 138 18.20 24.34 -5.13
N GLY A 139 18.01 25.63 -4.82
CA GLY A 139 16.84 26.11 -4.09
C GLY A 139 15.49 25.85 -4.77
N ASN A 140 15.48 25.70 -6.10
CA ASN A 140 14.29 25.41 -6.90
C ASN A 140 14.14 23.92 -7.26
N ALA A 141 14.93 23.03 -6.65
CA ALA A 141 14.88 21.64 -7.01
C ALA A 141 13.58 20.97 -6.56
N VAL A 142 13.00 20.19 -7.45
CA VAL A 142 11.72 19.50 -7.26
C VAL A 142 11.93 18.00 -7.38
N VAL A 143 11.20 17.25 -6.56
CA VAL A 143 11.09 15.80 -6.69
C VAL A 143 9.74 15.48 -7.30
N GLU A 144 9.76 14.89 -8.50
CA GLU A 144 8.56 14.79 -9.35
C GLU A 144 7.70 13.56 -9.07
N SER A 145 8.32 12.46 -8.66
CA SER A 145 7.66 11.16 -8.52
C SER A 145 8.25 10.34 -7.39
N GLY A 146 7.54 9.30 -6.99
CA GLY A 146 8.04 8.29 -6.08
C GLY A 146 7.21 7.02 -6.12
N GLU A 147 7.63 6.04 -5.35
CA GLU A 147 7.00 4.73 -5.26
C GLU A 147 6.65 4.43 -3.81
N LEU A 148 5.46 3.88 -3.59
CA LEU A 148 5.02 3.42 -2.29
C LEU A 148 4.93 1.89 -2.26
N GLU A 149 5.57 1.32 -1.26
CA GLU A 149 5.61 -0.10 -0.95
C GLU A 149 5.01 -0.33 0.45
N PHE A 150 4.07 -1.27 0.59
CA PHE A 150 3.36 -1.56 1.83
C PHE A 150 2.72 -2.94 1.86
N GLU A 151 2.47 -3.40 3.07
CA GLU A 151 1.53 -4.47 3.38
C GLU A 151 0.48 -3.96 4.37
N VAL A 152 -0.79 -4.30 4.15
CA VAL A 152 -1.89 -4.01 5.09
C VAL A 152 -2.75 -5.24 5.29
N SER A 153 -2.78 -5.72 6.53
CA SER A 153 -3.69 -6.79 6.94
C SER A 153 -5.09 -6.24 7.25
N ARG A 154 -6.12 -7.09 7.09
CA ARG A 154 -7.55 -6.78 7.33
C ARG A 154 -8.15 -5.74 6.36
N TRP A 155 -7.38 -5.25 5.39
CA TRP A 155 -7.80 -4.31 4.36
C TRP A 155 -7.85 -4.97 2.98
N VAL A 156 -8.78 -4.52 2.13
CA VAL A 156 -8.90 -4.93 0.73
C VAL A 156 -9.28 -3.70 -0.09
N CYS A 157 -8.42 -3.30 -1.04
CA CYS A 157 -8.67 -2.12 -1.89
C CYS A 157 -9.95 -2.22 -2.72
N SER A 158 -10.35 -3.44 -3.11
CA SER A 158 -11.56 -3.69 -3.91
C SER A 158 -12.87 -3.61 -3.12
N GLY A 159 -12.79 -3.59 -1.78
CA GLY A 159 -13.95 -3.75 -0.91
C GLY A 159 -14.55 -5.17 -0.89
N VAL A 160 -14.02 -6.13 -1.67
CA VAL A 160 -14.53 -7.50 -1.71
C VAL A 160 -14.34 -8.18 -0.36
N ARG A 161 -15.41 -8.80 0.15
CA ARG A 161 -15.41 -9.55 1.41
C ARG A 161 -16.03 -10.93 1.19
N VAL A 162 -15.45 -11.92 1.86
CA VAL A 162 -16.05 -13.23 2.04
C VAL A 162 -17.08 -13.11 3.16
N GLU A 163 -18.36 -13.22 2.82
CA GLU A 163 -19.46 -13.14 3.79
C GLU A 163 -19.63 -14.44 4.58
N SER A 164 -19.54 -15.59 3.90
CA SER A 164 -19.65 -16.89 4.55
C SER A 164 -18.90 -17.97 3.78
N VAL A 165 -18.40 -18.97 4.52
CA VAL A 165 -17.82 -20.20 3.96
C VAL A 165 -18.61 -21.38 4.53
N LYS A 166 -19.21 -22.19 3.66
CA LYS A 166 -20.02 -23.36 4.02
C LYS A 166 -19.39 -24.62 3.45
N LEU A 167 -19.54 -25.73 4.18
CA LEU A 167 -19.08 -27.05 3.76
C LEU A 167 -20.26 -28.00 3.68
N THR A 168 -20.22 -28.85 2.66
CA THR A 168 -21.23 -29.86 2.40
C THR A 168 -20.51 -31.20 2.16
N PRO A 169 -20.75 -32.24 2.98
CA PRO A 169 -21.61 -32.26 4.16
C PRO A 169 -21.06 -31.34 5.28
N SER A 170 -21.96 -30.87 6.14
CA SER A 170 -21.57 -30.00 7.25
C SER A 170 -20.71 -30.77 8.27
N VAL A 171 -19.56 -30.20 8.63
CA VAL A 171 -18.64 -30.76 9.63
C VAL A 171 -18.73 -29.94 10.91
N ASN A 172 -19.06 -30.61 12.02
CA ASN A 172 -19.11 -29.98 13.35
C ASN A 172 -17.68 -29.67 13.84
N ASN A 173 -17.52 -28.61 14.64
CA ASN A 173 -16.26 -28.19 15.27
C ASN A 173 -15.12 -27.81 14.32
N LEU A 174 -15.42 -27.34 13.10
CA LEU A 174 -14.40 -26.83 12.20
C LEU A 174 -14.05 -25.36 12.49
N ASN A 175 -12.76 -25.08 12.64
CA ASN A 175 -12.24 -23.72 12.67
C ASN A 175 -12.03 -23.19 11.24
N LYS A 176 -12.73 -22.12 10.90
CA LYS A 176 -12.60 -21.44 9.59
C LYS A 176 -11.80 -20.16 9.79
N TRP A 177 -10.79 -19.96 8.95
CA TRP A 177 -9.95 -18.77 8.98
C TRP A 177 -10.09 -18.02 7.67
N VAL A 178 -10.39 -16.72 7.76
CA VAL A 178 -10.40 -15.81 6.61
C VAL A 178 -9.41 -14.70 6.92
N ARG A 179 -8.44 -14.50 6.03
CA ARG A 179 -7.48 -13.39 6.11
C ARG A 179 -7.66 -12.49 4.89
N TYR A 180 -7.63 -11.19 5.15
CA TYR A 180 -7.54 -10.17 4.12
C TYR A 180 -6.15 -9.55 4.17
N LEU A 181 -5.54 -9.41 3.01
CA LEU A 181 -4.22 -8.85 2.84
C LEU A 181 -4.19 -8.00 1.57
N THR A 182 -3.70 -6.77 1.69
CA THR A 182 -3.35 -5.93 0.55
C THR A 182 -1.84 -5.71 0.57
N THR A 183 -1.16 -6.09 -0.49
CA THR A 183 0.26 -5.77 -0.71
C THR A 183 0.37 -4.91 -1.96
N SER A 184 1.32 -3.98 -1.96
CA SER A 184 1.77 -3.33 -3.19
C SER A 184 2.99 -4.06 -3.74
N ASP A 185 3.08 -4.15 -5.07
CA ASP A 185 4.34 -4.47 -5.74
C ASP A 185 5.11 -3.15 -6.03
N SER A 186 4.49 -2.25 -6.81
CA SER A 186 4.92 -0.85 -6.93
C SER A 186 3.72 0.06 -7.15
N VAL A 187 3.50 1.03 -6.25
CA VAL A 187 2.52 2.12 -6.46
C VAL A 187 3.28 3.39 -6.81
N SER A 188 3.40 3.69 -8.10
CA SER A 188 4.02 4.92 -8.59
C SER A 188 3.10 6.12 -8.42
N LEU A 189 3.66 7.22 -7.96
CA LEU A 189 2.94 8.44 -7.58
C LEU A 189 3.63 9.64 -8.22
N ARG A 190 2.83 10.56 -8.77
CA ARG A 190 3.29 11.91 -9.13
C ARG A 190 3.11 12.84 -7.93
N LEU A 191 4.15 13.59 -7.58
CA LEU A 191 4.23 14.43 -6.38
C LEU A 191 3.95 15.91 -6.66
N THR A 192 3.68 16.25 -7.93
CA THR A 192 3.44 17.61 -8.45
C THR A 192 2.09 17.72 -9.13
#